data_AF-H1VJ67-F1
#
_entry.id   AF-H1VJ67-F1
#
_cell.length_a   1.000
_cell.length_b   1.000
_cell.length_c   1.000
_cell.angle_alpha   90.00
_cell.angle_beta   90.00
_cell.angle_gamma   90.00
#
_symmetry.space_group_name_H-M   'P 1'
#
loop_
_entity.id
_entity.type
_entity.pdbx_description
1 polymer ?
#
loop_
_entity_poly.entity_id
_entity_poly.type
_entity_poly.pdbx_seq_one_letter_code
_entity_poly.pdbx_strand_id
1 'polypeptide(L)'
;MQARLFRAALGEFLAIEDVSDQIEQTGALLERFGGWFDVEDVLALVPDEWSVDVVAGFLMTALRRITQERHETTVTKALSSAENLRVNHDLIAKVDEKGPSIEAPN
;
A
#
# COMPACT_ATOMS: atom_id res chain seq x y z
N MET A 1 8.57 -2.07 -11.89
CA MET A 1 9.29 -3.11 -12.67
C MET A 1 9.08 -4.50 -12.07
N GLN A 2 9.20 -4.67 -10.75
CA GLN A 2 9.04 -5.99 -10.11
C GLN A 2 7.61 -6.56 -10.18
N ALA A 3 6.56 -5.75 -9.99
CA ALA A 3 5.16 -6.21 -10.06
C ALA A 3 4.81 -6.92 -11.38
N ARG A 4 5.34 -6.44 -12.51
CA ARG A 4 5.11 -7.06 -13.82
C ARG A 4 5.73 -8.45 -13.95
N LEU A 5 6.90 -8.67 -13.32
CA LEU A 5 7.56 -9.98 -13.31
C LEU A 5 6.78 -10.98 -12.45
N PHE A 6 6.34 -10.56 -11.27
CA PHE A 6 5.51 -11.40 -10.39
C PHE A 6 4.16 -11.73 -11.03
N ARG A 7 3.52 -10.76 -11.71
CA ARG A 7 2.29 -10.98 -12.48
C ARG A 7 2.48 -12.02 -13.59
N ALA A 8 3.58 -11.93 -14.34
CA ALA A 8 3.91 -12.90 -15.37
C ALA A 8 4.14 -14.29 -14.75
N ALA A 9 4.92 -14.38 -13.67
CA ALA A 9 5.14 -15.63 -12.95
C ALA A 9 3.84 -16.24 -12.45
N LEU A 10 2.94 -15.47 -11.85
CA LEU A 10 1.62 -15.96 -11.43
C LEU A 10 0.82 -16.54 -12.61
N GLY A 11 0.89 -15.89 -13.78
CA GLY A 11 0.28 -16.41 -15.01
C GLY A 11 0.82 -17.79 -15.40
N GLU A 12 2.13 -18.03 -15.28
CA GLU A 12 2.74 -19.33 -15.56
C GLU A 12 2.31 -20.41 -14.56
N PHE A 13 2.20 -20.06 -13.27
CA PHE A 13 1.70 -20.99 -12.24
C PHE A 13 0.22 -21.35 -12.44
N LEU A 14 -0.58 -20.39 -12.88
CA LEU A 14 -1.97 -20.61 -13.28
C LEU A 14 -2.10 -21.38 -14.61
N ALA A 15 -1.03 -21.54 -15.39
CA ALA A 15 -1.05 -22.31 -16.63
C ALA A 15 -0.66 -23.80 -16.44
N ILE A 16 -0.38 -24.22 -15.21
CA ILE A 16 -0.08 -25.63 -14.89
C ILE A 16 -1.29 -26.50 -15.25
N GLU A 17 -1.07 -27.55 -16.06
CA GLU A 17 -2.14 -28.43 -16.57
C GLU A 17 -2.82 -29.25 -15.46
N ASP A 18 -2.04 -29.77 -14.51
CA ASP A 18 -2.60 -30.52 -13.39
C ASP A 18 -3.20 -29.55 -12.36
N VAL A 19 -4.50 -29.67 -12.12
CA VAL A 19 -5.24 -28.76 -11.24
C VAL A 19 -4.77 -28.87 -9.78
N SER A 20 -4.36 -30.05 -9.33
CA SER A 20 -3.85 -30.22 -7.96
C SER A 20 -2.53 -29.48 -7.79
N ASP A 21 -1.60 -29.68 -8.73
CA ASP A 21 -0.30 -29.00 -8.74
C ASP A 21 -0.47 -27.48 -8.93
N GLN A 22 -1.39 -27.05 -9.80
CA GLN A 22 -1.71 -25.64 -10.03
C GLN A 22 -2.14 -24.96 -8.72
N ILE A 23 -3.05 -25.58 -7.98
CA ILE A 23 -3.55 -25.06 -6.70
C ILE A 23 -2.44 -25.05 -5.64
N GLU A 24 -1.70 -26.15 -5.47
CA GLU A 24 -0.65 -26.27 -4.45
C GLU A 24 0.49 -25.26 -4.70
N GLN A 25 1.03 -25.24 -5.92
CA GLN A 25 2.17 -24.40 -6.28
C GLN A 25 1.81 -22.90 -6.23
N THR A 26 0.64 -22.53 -6.72
CA THR A 26 0.19 -21.14 -6.71
C THR A 26 -0.17 -20.68 -5.30
N GLY A 27 -0.83 -21.52 -4.51
CA GLY A 27 -1.12 -21.24 -3.10
C GLY A 27 0.17 -20.97 -2.33
N ALA A 28 1.18 -21.86 -2.46
CA ALA A 28 2.49 -21.68 -1.84
C ALA A 28 3.22 -20.41 -2.32
N LEU A 29 3.10 -20.05 -3.61
CA LEU A 29 3.64 -18.81 -4.16
C LEU A 29 3.01 -17.59 -3.49
N LEU A 30 1.68 -17.56 -3.37
CA LEU A 30 0.93 -16.46 -2.78
C LEU A 30 1.15 -16.35 -1.26
N GLU A 31 1.30 -17.46 -0.55
CA GLU A 31 1.66 -17.43 0.87
C GLU A 31 3.06 -16.87 1.10
N ARG A 32 4.05 -17.28 0.29
CA ARG A 32 5.46 -16.90 0.52
C ARG A 32 5.80 -15.52 -0.03
N PHE A 33 5.21 -15.15 -1.16
CA PHE A 33 5.55 -13.91 -1.87
C PHE A 33 4.36 -12.94 -1.97
N GLY A 34 3.25 -13.20 -1.29
CA GLY A 34 2.03 -12.38 -1.31
C GLY A 34 2.27 -10.88 -1.12
N GLY A 35 3.22 -10.50 -0.27
CA GLY A 35 3.55 -9.09 -0.05
C GLY A 35 4.07 -8.34 -1.28
N TRP A 36 4.56 -9.06 -2.30
CA TRP A 36 5.06 -8.48 -3.55
C TRP A 36 3.98 -8.31 -4.63
N PHE A 37 2.82 -8.92 -4.40
CA PHE A 37 1.68 -8.84 -5.31
C PHE A 37 0.78 -7.66 -4.97
N ASP A 38 0.20 -7.07 -6.01
CA ASP A 38 -0.99 -6.25 -5.87
C ASP A 38 -2.21 -7.16 -5.74
N VAL A 39 -3.06 -6.91 -4.74
CA VAL A 39 -4.21 -7.76 -4.45
C VAL A 39 -5.25 -7.74 -5.57
N GLU A 40 -5.43 -6.60 -6.24
CA GLU A 40 -6.37 -6.46 -7.35
C GLU A 40 -5.89 -7.24 -8.57
N ASP A 41 -4.58 -7.18 -8.85
CA ASP A 41 -3.97 -7.96 -9.94
C ASP A 41 -4.11 -9.47 -9.72
N VAL A 42 -3.93 -9.95 -8.49
CA VAL A 42 -4.09 -11.37 -8.16
C VAL A 42 -5.54 -11.80 -8.33
N LEU A 43 -6.50 -11.04 -7.76
CA LEU A 43 -7.92 -11.35 -7.87
C LEU A 43 -8.43 -11.32 -9.33
N ALA A 44 -7.84 -10.50 -10.19
CA ALA A 44 -8.17 -10.47 -11.61
C ALA A 44 -7.61 -11.65 -12.42
N LEU A 45 -6.66 -12.41 -11.87
CA LEU A 45 -6.00 -13.52 -12.54
C LEU A 45 -6.42 -14.89 -12.00
N VAL A 46 -6.76 -14.99 -10.71
CA VAL A 46 -7.19 -16.24 -10.09
C VAL A 46 -8.52 -16.70 -10.70
N PRO A 47 -8.66 -17.98 -11.09
CA PRO A 47 -9.90 -18.53 -11.61
C PRO A 47 -11.05 -18.46 -10.59
N ASP A 48 -12.25 -18.14 -11.05
CA ASP A 48 -13.45 -18.05 -10.18
C ASP A 48 -13.85 -19.41 -9.58
N GLU A 49 -13.40 -20.52 -10.19
CA GLU A 49 -13.69 -21.89 -9.74
C GLU A 49 -12.89 -22.31 -8.50
N TRP A 50 -11.85 -21.56 -8.12
CA TRP A 50 -11.03 -21.88 -6.96
C TRP A 50 -11.79 -21.67 -5.66
N SER A 51 -11.65 -22.61 -4.72
CA SER A 51 -12.10 -22.37 -3.36
C SER A 51 -11.33 -21.19 -2.77
N VAL A 52 -12.04 -20.29 -2.10
CA VAL A 52 -11.42 -19.15 -1.40
C VAL A 52 -10.38 -19.59 -0.39
N ASP A 53 -10.51 -20.81 0.15
CA ASP A 53 -9.57 -21.41 1.10
C ASP A 53 -8.14 -21.50 0.54
N VAL A 54 -7.99 -21.66 -0.78
CA VAL A 54 -6.69 -21.74 -1.47
C VAL A 54 -5.91 -20.43 -1.35
N VAL A 55 -6.62 -19.30 -1.35
CA VAL A 55 -6.02 -17.95 -1.34
C VAL A 55 -6.25 -17.20 -0.02
N ALA A 56 -6.93 -17.81 0.95
CA ALA A 56 -7.35 -17.16 2.20
C ALA A 56 -6.15 -16.61 2.99
N GLY A 57 -5.04 -17.35 3.08
CA GLY A 57 -3.83 -16.91 3.76
C GLY A 57 -3.25 -15.63 3.17
N PHE A 58 -3.20 -15.57 1.84
CA PHE A 58 -2.78 -14.39 1.09
C PHE A 58 -3.73 -13.21 1.34
N LEU A 59 -5.04 -13.42 1.18
CA LEU A 59 -6.05 -12.36 1.34
C LEU A 59 -6.04 -11.77 2.75
N MET A 60 -5.96 -12.61 3.78
CA MET A 60 -5.86 -12.14 5.17
C MET A 60 -4.63 -11.24 5.37
N THR A 61 -3.49 -11.63 4.80
CA THR A 61 -2.25 -10.86 4.90
C THR A 61 -2.35 -9.53 4.14
N ALA A 62 -2.87 -9.56 2.91
CA ALA A 62 -3.07 -8.37 2.09
C ALA A 62 -4.03 -7.35 2.74
N LEU A 63 -5.18 -7.82 3.25
CA LEU A 63 -6.17 -6.96 3.92
C LEU A 63 -5.64 -6.34 5.22
N ARG A 64 -4.87 -7.11 6.00
CA ARG A 64 -4.19 -6.59 7.20
C ARG A 64 -3.21 -5.49 6.82
N ARG A 65 -2.44 -5.68 5.75
CA ARG A 65 -1.48 -4.68 5.26
C ARG A 65 -2.16 -3.38 4.85
N ILE A 66 -3.22 -3.46 4.04
CA ILE A 66 -4.00 -2.28 3.61
C ILE A 66 -4.54 -1.49 4.82
N THR A 67 -5.04 -2.20 5.83
CA THR A 67 -5.55 -1.58 7.05
C THR A 67 -4.44 -0.90 7.84
N GLN A 68 -3.28 -1.54 7.96
CA GLN A 68 -2.10 -0.99 8.63
C GLN A 68 -1.58 0.28 7.91
N GLU A 69 -1.40 0.22 6.59
CA GLU A 69 -0.96 1.36 5.77
C GLU A 69 -1.91 2.57 5.90
N ARG A 70 -3.23 2.31 5.95
CA ARG A 70 -4.23 3.36 6.18
C ARG A 70 -4.08 4.01 7.56
N HIS A 71 -3.85 3.22 8.61
CA HIS A 71 -3.64 3.75 9.95
C HIS A 71 -2.37 4.58 10.04
N GLU A 72 -1.27 4.10 9.47
CA GLU A 72 0.00 4.83 9.41
C GLU A 72 -0.16 6.17 8.70
N THR A 73 -0.80 6.17 7.52
CA THR A 73 -1.10 7.39 6.76
C THR A 73 -1.91 8.39 7.59
N THR A 74 -2.89 7.91 8.35
CA THR A 74 -3.73 8.75 9.22
C THR A 74 -2.90 9.39 10.33
N VAL A 75 -2.04 8.62 10.98
CA VAL A 75 -1.14 9.11 12.03
C VAL A 75 -0.16 10.14 11.49
N THR A 76 0.51 9.85 10.38
CA THR A 76 1.43 10.79 9.73
C THR A 76 0.73 12.10 9.37
N LYS A 77 -0.47 12.03 8.78
CA LYS A 77 -1.25 13.23 8.45
C LYS A 77 -1.60 14.06 9.68
N ALA A 78 -2.01 13.43 10.77
CA ALA A 78 -2.33 14.13 12.01
C ALA A 78 -1.09 14.81 12.61
N LEU A 79 0.05 14.11 12.62
CA LEU A 79 1.32 14.66 13.11
C LEU A 79 1.75 15.87 12.28
N SER A 80 1.78 15.75 10.95
CA SER A 80 2.13 16.85 10.05
C SER A 80 1.18 18.04 10.20
N SER A 81 -0.11 17.81 10.45
CA SER A 81 -1.09 18.88 10.69
C SER A 81 -0.79 19.65 11.99
N ALA A 82 -0.46 18.93 13.07
CA ALA A 82 -0.09 19.54 14.34
C ALA A 82 1.23 20.33 14.25
N GLU A 83 2.23 19.78 13.57
CA GLU A 83 3.50 20.48 13.30
C GLU A 83 3.27 21.75 12.48
N ASN A 84 2.47 21.66 11.42
CA ASN A 84 2.14 22.80 10.59
C ASN A 84 1.42 23.90 11.38
N LEU A 85 0.50 23.55 12.28
CA LEU A 85 -0.17 24.51 13.15
C LEU A 85 0.82 25.21 14.09
N ARG A 86 1.72 24.46 14.71
CA ARG A 86 2.76 25.02 15.60
C ARG A 86 3.68 25.98 14.85
N VAL A 87 4.19 25.57 13.69
CA VAL A 87 5.09 26.40 12.88
C VAL A 87 4.41 27.67 12.40
N ASN A 88 3.14 27.61 11.98
CA ASN A 88 2.37 28.79 11.60
C ASN A 88 2.15 29.73 12.79
N HIS A 89 1.81 29.22 13.96
CA HIS A 89 1.69 30.04 15.17
C HIS A 89 3.01 30.75 15.50
N ASP A 90 4.13 30.02 15.50
CA ASP A 90 5.46 30.58 15.76
C ASP A 90 5.85 31.65 14.74
N LEU A 91 5.45 31.46 13.47
CA LEU A 91 5.65 32.43 12.40
C LEU A 91 4.83 33.71 12.65
N ILE A 92 3.54 33.58 12.94
CA ILE A 92 2.66 34.71 13.23
C ILE A 92 3.19 35.51 14.42
N ALA A 93 3.55 34.84 15.52
CA ALA A 93 4.11 35.50 16.70
C ALA A 93 5.38 36.31 16.38
N LYS A 94 6.27 35.77 15.56
CA LYS A 94 7.49 36.46 15.10
C LYS A 94 7.21 37.64 14.17
N VAL A 95 6.17 37.54 13.33
CA VAL A 95 5.74 38.63 12.45
C VAL A 95 5.13 39.75 13.28
N ASP A 96 4.27 39.43 14.23
CA ASP A 96 3.67 40.39 15.16
C ASP A 96 4.74 41.11 16.00
N GLU A 97 5.76 40.38 16.49
CA GLU A 97 6.88 40.96 17.22
C GLU A 97 7.69 41.96 16.37
N LYS A 98 7.94 41.64 15.10
CA LYS A 98 8.69 42.51 14.19
C LYS A 98 7.89 43.74 13.76
N GLY A 99 6.57 43.65 13.77
CA GLY A 99 5.68 44.70 13.29
C GLY A 99 5.78 44.94 11.77
N PRO A 100 4.98 45.88 11.24
CA PRO A 100 4.98 46.20 9.82
C PRO A 100 6.29 46.89 9.40
N SER A 101 6.85 46.47 8.27
CA SER A 101 7.98 47.14 7.61
C SER A 101 7.55 47.71 6.27
N ILE A 102 8.01 48.91 5.93
CA ILE A 102 7.79 49.54 4.63
C ILE A 102 9.04 49.30 3.78
N GLU A 103 8.90 48.61 2.65
CA GLU A 103 9.93 48.57 1.62
C GLU A 103 10.02 49.96 0.96
N ALA A 104 11.14 50.65 1.16
CA ALA A 104 11.43 51.88 0.43
C ALA A 104 11.84 51.53 -1.01
N PRO A 105 11.29 52.21 -2.04
CA PRO A 105 11.70 52.00 -3.41
C PRO A 105 13.16 52.46 -3.61
N ASN A 106 13.97 51.64 -4.28
CA ASN A 106 15.35 51.92 -4.68
C ASN A 106 15.44 53.06 -5.71
#